data_AF-A0A2M7BD65-F1
#
_entry.id   AF-A0A2M7BD65-F1
#
_cell.length_a   1.000
_cell.length_b   1.000
_cell.length_c   1.000
_cell.angle_alpha   90.00
_cell.angle_beta   90.00
_cell.angle_gamma   90.00
#
_symmetry.space_group_name_H-M   'P 1'
#
loop_
_entity.id
_entity.type
_entity.pdbx_description
1 polymer ?
#
loop_
_entity_poly.entity_id
_entity_poly.type
_entity_poly.pdbx_seq_one_letter_code
_entity_poly.pdbx_strand_id
1 'polypeptide(L)'
;MLSGEVENRILQYNPWLTQPDQADALIRRYLPETYVLREAEPVKLQNDRALLIVGPRQSGKSTLAWRLLQSCAPNILYLNLEDPLLRSALGVAVEIAALLRERYAFIRAVFLDEAQHLTDAGIFVKGLVDARMGIPIL
;
A
#
# COMPACT_ATOMS: atom_id res chain seq x y z
N MET A 1 -9.25 17.29 -0.08
CA MET A 1 -9.63 16.43 -1.24
C MET A 1 -8.44 16.41 -2.17
N LEU A 2 -8.01 15.22 -2.60
CA LEU A 2 -6.85 15.07 -3.47
C LEU A 2 -7.11 15.72 -4.84
N SER A 3 -6.08 16.28 -5.46
CA SER A 3 -6.20 16.83 -6.81
C SER A 3 -6.39 15.72 -7.84
N GLY A 4 -7.02 16.03 -8.98
CA GLY A 4 -7.18 15.06 -10.06
C GLY A 4 -5.85 14.51 -10.60
N GLU A 5 -4.76 15.29 -10.49
CA GLU A 5 -3.42 14.83 -10.86
C GLU A 5 -2.92 13.72 -9.91
N VAL A 6 -3.15 13.88 -8.61
CA VAL A 6 -2.77 12.88 -7.59
C VAL A 6 -3.59 11.62 -7.78
N GLU A 7 -4.89 11.73 -8.04
CA GLU A 7 -5.74 10.57 -8.30
C GLU A 7 -5.32 9.81 -9.55
N ASN A 8 -5.00 10.52 -10.63
CA ASN A 8 -4.47 9.90 -11.84
C ASN A 8 -3.14 9.19 -11.56
N ARG A 9 -2.27 9.79 -10.74
CA ARG A 9 -1.01 9.15 -10.33
C ARG A 9 -1.24 7.89 -9.51
N ILE A 10 -2.21 7.90 -8.58
CA ILE A 10 -2.62 6.70 -7.84
C ILE A 10 -3.07 5.62 -8.82
N LEU A 11 -3.92 5.92 -9.80
CA LEU A 11 -4.38 4.94 -10.78
C LEU A 11 -3.25 4.40 -11.68
N GLN A 12 -2.25 5.22 -12.02
CA GLN A 12 -1.07 4.75 -12.77
C GLN A 12 -0.27 3.69 -12.01
N TYR A 13 -0.12 3.85 -10.69
CA TYR A 13 0.53 2.84 -9.83
C TYR A 13 -0.37 1.65 -9.49
N ASN A 14 -1.68 1.80 -9.68
CA ASN A 14 -2.68 0.80 -9.32
C ASN A 14 -3.58 0.43 -10.52
N PRO A 15 -3.02 -0.02 -11.66
CA PRO A 15 -3.81 -0.32 -12.86
C PRO A 15 -4.85 -1.43 -12.64
N TRP A 16 -4.63 -2.31 -11.64
CA TRP A 16 -5.60 -3.34 -11.25
C TRP A 16 -6.91 -2.79 -10.67
N LEU A 17 -6.97 -1.52 -10.26
CA LEU A 17 -8.21 -0.89 -9.79
C LEU A 17 -9.20 -0.61 -10.92
N THR A 18 -8.69 -0.41 -12.14
CA THR A 18 -9.52 -0.20 -13.35
C THR A 18 -9.58 -1.44 -14.23
N GLN A 19 -8.64 -2.37 -14.08
CA GLN A 19 -8.53 -3.61 -14.85
C GLN A 19 -8.42 -4.83 -13.90
N PRO A 20 -9.46 -5.13 -13.10
CA PRO A 20 -9.41 -6.19 -12.09
C PRO A 20 -9.16 -7.58 -12.71
N ASP A 21 -9.65 -7.84 -13.92
CA ASP A 21 -9.45 -9.12 -14.62
C ASP A 21 -7.97 -9.39 -14.96
N GLN A 22 -7.13 -8.34 -15.00
CA GLN A 22 -5.69 -8.44 -15.27
C GLN A 22 -4.85 -8.31 -14.01
N ALA A 23 -5.47 -8.19 -12.83
CA ALA A 23 -4.77 -7.86 -11.60
C ALA A 23 -3.70 -8.90 -11.23
N ASP A 24 -3.99 -10.19 -11.41
CA ASP A 24 -3.02 -11.25 -11.16
C ASP A 24 -1.76 -11.06 -12.02
N ALA A 25 -1.91 -10.78 -13.32
CA ALA A 25 -0.79 -10.57 -14.22
C ALA A 25 -0.03 -9.27 -13.90
N LEU A 26 -0.73 -8.21 -13.50
CA LEU A 26 -0.14 -6.92 -13.14
C LEU A 26 0.64 -6.99 -11.82
N ILE A 27 0.06 -7.60 -10.78
CA ILE A 27 0.67 -7.72 -9.45
C ILE A 27 1.81 -8.73 -9.44
N ARG A 28 1.71 -9.82 -10.22
CA ARG A 28 2.81 -10.80 -10.35
C ARG A 28 4.12 -10.18 -10.84
N ARG A 29 4.11 -9.02 -11.50
CA ARG A 29 5.32 -8.30 -11.91
C ARG A 29 6.20 -7.85 -10.73
N TYR A 30 5.62 -7.73 -9.54
CA TYR A 30 6.37 -7.40 -8.32
C TYR A 30 6.94 -8.63 -7.59
N LEU A 31 6.61 -9.83 -8.07
CA LEU A 31 7.06 -11.09 -7.51
C LEU A 31 8.07 -11.75 -8.46
N PRO A 32 9.17 -12.31 -7.93
CA PRO A 32 10.07 -13.13 -8.73
C PRO A 32 9.39 -14.45 -9.12
N GLU A 33 9.85 -15.06 -10.22
CA GLU A 33 9.41 -16.41 -10.60
C GLU A 33 9.72 -17.43 -9.51
N THR A 34 10.89 -17.30 -8.87
CA THR A 34 11.30 -18.09 -7.71
C THR A 34 11.35 -17.21 -6.47
N TYR A 35 10.41 -17.41 -5.54
CA TYR A 35 10.38 -16.72 -4.26
C TYR A 35 11.18 -17.49 -3.22
N VAL A 36 12.09 -16.81 -2.52
CA VAL A 36 12.80 -17.36 -1.36
C VAL A 36 12.00 -17.07 -0.11
N LEU A 37 11.51 -18.12 0.54
CA LEU A 37 10.75 -18.05 1.78
C LEU A 37 11.57 -17.34 2.86
N ARG A 38 10.97 -16.37 3.56
CA ARG A 38 11.59 -15.63 4.65
C ARG A 38 11.32 -16.33 5.98
N GLU A 39 12.30 -16.31 6.88
CA GLU A 39 12.15 -16.83 8.24
C GLU A 39 11.03 -16.13 9.03
N ALA A 40 10.75 -14.86 8.71
CA ALA A 40 9.67 -14.11 9.31
C ALA A 40 8.27 -14.62 8.93
N GLU A 41 8.14 -15.47 7.92
CA GLU A 41 6.86 -16.05 7.49
C GLU A 41 6.52 -17.32 8.29
N PRO A 42 5.24 -17.57 8.62
CA PRO A 42 4.06 -16.82 8.18
C PRO A 42 3.79 -15.55 9.00
N VAL A 43 3.40 -14.47 8.32
CA VAL A 43 2.94 -13.22 8.95
C VAL A 43 1.43 -13.09 8.78
N LYS A 44 0.71 -12.91 9.89
CA LYS A 44 -0.74 -12.64 9.86
C LYS A 44 -0.99 -11.14 9.84
N LEU A 45 -1.60 -10.66 8.75
CA LEU A 45 -2.06 -9.27 8.65
C LEU A 45 -3.21 -9.01 9.62
N GLN A 46 -3.18 -7.85 10.28
CA GLN A 46 -4.19 -7.41 11.26
C GLN A 46 -4.83 -6.11 10.79
N ASN A 47 -6.15 -6.00 10.92
CA ASN A 47 -6.94 -4.90 10.37
C ASN A 47 -6.89 -3.60 11.20
N ASP A 48 -6.35 -3.69 12.42
CA ASP A 48 -6.28 -2.62 13.43
C ASP A 48 -4.81 -2.25 13.75
N ARG A 49 -3.85 -2.74 12.94
CA ARG A 49 -2.43 -2.46 13.12
C ARG A 49 -1.75 -2.21 11.77
N ALA A 50 -0.64 -1.47 11.85
CA ALA A 50 0.30 -1.39 10.76
C ALA A 50 1.39 -2.46 10.92
N LEU A 51 1.75 -3.14 9.83
CA LEU A 51 2.90 -4.04 9.77
C LEU A 51 4.08 -3.30 9.14
N LEU A 52 5.07 -2.91 9.95
CA LEU A 52 6.27 -2.24 9.46
C LEU A 52 7.32 -3.27 9.01
N ILE A 53 7.76 -3.19 7.74
CA ILE A 53 8.83 -4.02 7.19
C ILE A 53 10.10 -3.18 7.06
N VAL A 54 11.15 -3.54 7.81
CA VAL A 54 12.44 -2.83 7.81
C VAL A 54 13.59 -3.71 7.30
N GLY A 55 14.66 -3.05 6.84
CA GLY A 55 15.88 -3.72 6.43
C GLY A 55 16.67 -2.92 5.38
N PRO A 56 17.87 -3.39 4.99
CA PRO A 56 18.72 -2.70 4.01
C PRO A 56 18.04 -2.46 2.65
N ARG A 57 18.58 -1.55 1.84
CA ARG A 57 18.14 -1.43 0.43
C ARG A 57 18.38 -2.75 -0.29
N GLN A 58 17.49 -3.08 -1.23
CA GLN A 58 17.58 -4.29 -2.06
C GLN A 58 17.55 -5.64 -1.30
N SER A 59 17.06 -5.68 -0.05
CA SER A 59 16.88 -6.94 0.70
C SER A 59 15.57 -7.70 0.36
N GLY A 60 14.75 -7.18 -0.56
CA GLY A 60 13.48 -7.76 -0.99
C GLY A 60 12.29 -7.50 -0.06
N LYS A 61 12.27 -6.33 0.61
CA LYS A 61 11.18 -5.89 1.50
C LYS A 61 9.86 -5.72 0.75
N SER A 62 9.84 -4.95 -0.33
CA SER A 62 8.63 -4.74 -1.13
C SER A 62 8.16 -6.05 -1.76
N THR A 63 9.07 -6.96 -2.15
CA THR A 63 8.72 -8.32 -2.58
C THR A 63 8.01 -9.11 -1.48
N LEU A 64 8.46 -9.03 -0.23
CA LEU A 64 7.77 -9.64 0.90
C LEU A 64 6.38 -8.99 1.11
N ALA A 65 6.27 -7.67 1.07
CA ALA A 65 4.97 -6.99 1.16
C ALA A 65 3.98 -7.48 0.10
N TRP A 66 4.39 -7.50 -1.17
CA TRP A 66 3.58 -8.01 -2.27
C TRP A 66 3.20 -9.48 -2.10
N ARG A 67 4.09 -10.31 -1.56
CA ARG A 67 3.81 -11.71 -1.24
C ARG A 67 2.73 -11.83 -0.18
N LEU A 68 2.82 -11.05 0.91
CA LEU A 68 1.84 -11.05 2.00
C LEU A 68 0.47 -10.51 1.56
N LEU A 69 0.46 -9.58 0.61
CA LEU A 69 -0.75 -8.94 0.09
C LEU A 69 -1.42 -9.68 -1.05
N GLN A 70 -0.83 -10.77 -1.56
CA GLN A 70 -1.34 -11.48 -2.73
C GLN A 70 -2.80 -11.92 -2.58
N SER A 71 -3.23 -12.34 -1.38
CA SER A 71 -4.62 -12.73 -1.11
C SER A 71 -5.62 -11.56 -1.10
N CYS A 72 -5.12 -10.32 -1.08
CA CYS A 72 -5.94 -9.11 -1.12
C CYS A 72 -6.16 -8.59 -2.56
N ALA A 73 -5.46 -9.14 -3.56
CA ALA A 73 -5.63 -8.75 -4.96
C ALA A 73 -7.07 -8.99 -5.44
N PRO A 74 -7.64 -8.13 -6.30
CA PRO A 74 -7.10 -6.86 -6.81
C PRO A 74 -7.25 -5.68 -5.84
N ASN A 75 -7.85 -5.88 -4.68
CA ASN A 75 -8.31 -4.84 -3.78
C ASN A 75 -7.18 -4.30 -2.88
N ILE A 76 -6.08 -3.88 -3.49
CA ILE A 76 -4.90 -3.33 -2.80
C ILE A 76 -4.71 -1.89 -3.28
N LEU A 77 -4.52 -0.96 -2.33
CA LEU A 77 -4.06 0.39 -2.63
C LEU A 77 -2.56 0.47 -2.36
N TYR A 78 -1.77 0.53 -3.42
CA TYR A 78 -0.32 0.74 -3.40
C TYR A 78 0.00 2.23 -3.53
N LEU A 79 0.77 2.75 -2.59
CA LEU A 79 1.22 4.13 -2.56
C LEU A 79 2.75 4.14 -2.53
N ASN A 80 3.38 4.49 -3.65
CA ASN A 80 4.82 4.65 -3.75
C ASN A 80 5.22 6.06 -3.26
N LEU A 81 5.82 6.15 -2.08
CA LEU A 81 6.15 7.42 -1.42
C LEU A 81 7.51 7.99 -1.86
N GLU A 82 8.22 7.31 -2.76
CA GLU A 82 9.34 7.89 -3.51
C GLU A 82 8.86 8.89 -4.57
N ASP A 83 7.63 8.71 -5.09
CA ASP A 83 7.02 9.62 -6.06
C ASP A 83 6.80 11.02 -5.44
N PRO A 84 7.42 12.08 -5.99
CA PRO A 84 7.32 13.43 -5.40
C PRO A 84 5.90 13.99 -5.34
N LEU A 85 5.05 13.66 -6.32
CA LEU A 85 3.67 14.15 -6.37
C LEU A 85 2.87 13.49 -5.25
N LEU A 86 2.94 12.16 -5.13
CA LEU A 86 2.29 11.44 -4.03
C LEU A 86 2.82 11.90 -2.67
N ARG A 87 4.14 12.00 -2.50
CA ARG A 87 4.74 12.46 -1.24
C ARG A 87 4.25 13.86 -0.83
N SER A 88 4.16 14.79 -1.77
CA SER A 88 3.70 16.16 -1.49
C SER A 88 2.20 16.25 -1.18
N ALA A 89 1.40 15.37 -1.77
CA ALA A 89 -0.04 15.35 -1.61
C ALA A 89 -0.51 14.54 -0.38
N LEU A 90 0.25 13.51 0.01
CA LEU A 90 -0.09 12.58 1.08
C LEU A 90 0.53 13.00 2.42
N GLY A 91 0.17 14.19 2.88
CA GLY A 91 0.66 14.73 4.16
C GLY A 91 -0.25 14.42 5.36
N VAL A 92 -1.52 14.08 5.12
CA VAL A 92 -2.52 13.94 6.18
C VAL A 92 -3.33 12.66 6.00
N ALA A 93 -3.27 11.78 7.00
CA ALA A 93 -3.94 10.48 6.99
C ALA A 93 -5.46 10.58 6.77
N VAL A 94 -6.08 11.67 7.23
CA VAL A 94 -7.54 11.89 7.09
C VAL A 94 -7.98 11.94 5.63
N GLU A 95 -7.14 12.47 4.73
CA GLU A 95 -7.49 12.59 3.31
C GLU A 95 -7.47 11.23 2.62
N ILE A 96 -6.49 10.38 2.95
CA ILE A 96 -6.47 8.99 2.49
C ILE A 96 -7.65 8.19 3.04
N ALA A 97 -7.97 8.37 4.32
CA ALA A 97 -9.13 7.71 4.92
C ALA A 97 -10.44 8.14 4.26
N ALA A 98 -10.59 9.43 3.90
CA ALA A 98 -11.74 9.92 3.16
C ALA A 98 -11.80 9.32 1.74
N LEU A 99 -10.68 9.33 1.01
CA LEU A 99 -10.57 8.72 -0.32
C LEU A 99 -10.99 7.23 -0.31
N LEU A 100 -10.48 6.47 0.68
CA LEU A 100 -10.80 5.06 0.85
C LEU A 100 -12.28 4.86 1.15
N ARG A 101 -12.91 5.69 1.99
CA ARG A 101 -14.35 5.56 2.30
C ARG A 101 -15.26 5.97 1.14
N GLU A 102 -14.90 7.03 0.43
CA GLU A 102 -15.78 7.67 -0.56
C GLU A 102 -15.65 7.03 -1.95
N ARG A 103 -14.43 6.64 -2.35
CA ARG A 103 -14.14 6.22 -3.73
C ARG A 103 -13.60 4.80 -3.85
N TYR A 104 -12.88 4.35 -2.83
CA TYR A 104 -12.19 3.05 -2.86
C TYR A 104 -12.61 2.13 -1.71
N ALA A 105 -13.91 2.11 -1.37
CA ALA A 105 -14.45 1.35 -0.23
C ALA A 105 -14.28 -0.18 -0.38
N PHE A 106 -13.99 -0.65 -1.59
CA PHE A 106 -13.72 -2.05 -1.90
C PHE A 106 -12.29 -2.49 -1.55
N ILE A 107 -11.36 -1.54 -1.30
CA ILE A 107 -9.97 -1.83 -0.94
C ILE A 107 -9.92 -2.63 0.36
N ARG A 108 -9.06 -3.66 0.36
CA ARG A 108 -8.87 -4.62 1.45
C ARG A 108 -7.48 -4.56 2.06
N ALA A 109 -6.55 -3.78 1.51
CA ALA A 109 -5.25 -3.51 2.11
C ALA A 109 -4.64 -2.22 1.56
N VAL A 110 -3.86 -1.53 2.39
CA VAL A 110 -3.04 -0.38 1.98
C VAL A 110 -1.57 -0.77 2.11
N PHE A 111 -0.77 -0.48 1.08
CA PHE A 111 0.67 -0.65 1.10
C PHE A 111 1.37 0.69 0.85
N LEU A 112 2.07 1.18 1.88
CA LEU A 112 2.88 2.40 1.89
C LEU A 112 4.35 2.03 1.65
N ASP A 113 4.78 2.06 0.40
CA ASP A 113 6.15 1.70 0.04
C ASP A 113 7.09 2.90 0.18
N GLU A 114 8.32 2.64 0.63
CA GLU A 114 9.33 3.66 0.95
C GLU A 114 8.81 4.77 1.90
N ALA A 115 8.04 4.37 2.92
CA ALA A 115 7.36 5.28 3.86
C ALA A 115 8.27 6.25 4.62
N GLN A 116 9.57 5.97 4.73
CA GLN A 116 10.54 6.90 5.31
C GLN A 116 10.65 8.24 4.55
N HIS A 117 10.10 8.34 3.34
CA HIS A 117 10.05 9.59 2.59
C HIS A 117 8.92 10.53 3.05
N LEU A 118 7.95 10.06 3.83
CA LEU A 118 6.95 10.94 4.42
C LEU A 118 7.53 11.68 5.62
N THR A 119 7.27 13.00 5.67
CA THR A 119 7.44 13.78 6.89
C THR A 119 6.53 13.21 7.96
N ASP A 120 7.08 12.95 9.15
CA ASP A 120 6.34 12.39 10.28
C ASP A 120 5.58 11.08 9.96
N ALA A 121 6.20 10.19 9.17
CA ALA A 121 5.61 8.91 8.73
C ALA A 121 4.90 8.13 9.85
N GLY A 122 5.46 8.12 11.07
CA GLY A 122 4.83 7.47 12.23
C GLY A 122 3.49 8.09 12.63
N ILE A 123 3.36 9.42 12.58
CA ILE A 123 2.10 10.13 12.85
C ILE A 123 1.10 9.84 11.74
N PHE A 124 1.54 9.85 10.48
CA PHE A 124 0.69 9.51 9.34
C PHE A 124 0.11 8.10 9.44
N VAL A 125 0.97 7.10 9.67
CA VAL A 125 0.54 5.69 9.83
C VAL A 125 -0.38 5.53 11.03
N LYS A 126 -0.06 6.17 12.17
CA LYS A 126 -0.94 6.18 13.34
C LYS A 126 -2.33 6.73 13.01
N GLY A 127 -2.41 7.84 12.26
CA GLY A 127 -3.67 8.42 11.84
C GLY A 127 -4.51 7.48 10.97
N LEU A 128 -3.88 6.70 10.08
CA LEU A 128 -4.58 5.70 9.27
C LEU A 128 -5.13 4.54 10.11
N VAL A 129 -4.33 4.05 11.07
CA VAL A 129 -4.77 2.99 11.99
C VAL A 129 -5.94 3.49 12.87
N ASP A 130 -5.81 4.69 13.42
CA ASP A 130 -6.83 5.32 14.28
C ASP A 130 -8.13 5.62 13.51
N ALA A 131 -8.07 5.79 12.19
CA ALA A 131 -9.24 5.94 11.32
C ALA A 131 -10.11 4.67 11.24
N ARG A 132 -9.65 3.54 11.79
CA ARG A 132 -10.37 2.26 11.93
C ARG A 132 -11.04 1.80 10.63
N MET A 133 -10.27 1.80 9.54
CA MET A 133 -10.76 1.40 8.22
C MET A 133 -11.06 -0.12 8.12
N GLY A 134 -10.62 -0.91 9.10
CA GLY A 134 -10.88 -2.35 9.14
C GLY A 134 -10.11 -3.13 8.08
N ILE A 135 -8.97 -2.59 7.64
CA ILE A 135 -8.07 -3.18 6.64
C ILE A 135 -6.62 -3.09 7.14
N PRO A 136 -5.76 -4.06 6.80
CA PRO A 136 -4.34 -4.00 7.14
C PRO A 136 -3.64 -2.85 6.41
N ILE A 137 -2.68 -2.26 7.10
CA ILE A 137 -1.76 -1.25 6.59
C ILE A 137 -0.36 -1.86 6.65
N LEU A 138 0.37 -1.85 5.53
CA LEU A 138 1.76 -2.28 5.42
C LEU A 138 2.63 -1.07 5.08
#